data_AF-A0A1H9NN01-F1
#
_entry.id   AF-A0A1H9NN01-F1
#
_cell.length_a   1.000
_cell.length_b   1.000
_cell.length_c   1.000
_cell.angle_alpha   90.00
_cell.angle_beta   90.00
_cell.angle_gamma   90.00
#
_symmetry.space_group_name_H-M   'P 1'
#
loop_
_entity.id
_entity.type
_entity.pdbx_description
1 polymer ?
#
loop_
_entity_poly.entity_id
_entity_poly.type
_entity_poly.pdbx_seq_one_letter_code
_entity_poly.pdbx_strand_id
1 'polypeptide(L)'
;MRALAIVLLGCLALTACGDQRFEGDVRFKVTKADSEGYDLVLAGKQPADMISDWYSGRVAAKDFVEPVAVGDEVVCHVVQERVNEKHISTRTQTTDCKKA
;
A
#
# COMPACT_ATOMS: atom_id res chain seq x y z
N MET A 1 -47.00 -23.21 -3.12
CA MET A 1 -47.13 -23.17 -1.64
C MET A 1 -46.15 -24.16 -1.02
N ARG A 2 -45.62 -23.84 0.18
CA ARG A 2 -44.42 -24.38 0.89
C ARG A 2 -43.18 -23.50 0.65
N ALA A 3 -43.04 -22.35 1.32
CA ALA A 3 -42.77 -22.10 2.74
C ALA A 3 -41.37 -22.60 3.18
N LEU A 4 -40.43 -21.66 3.33
CA LEU A 4 -39.64 -21.46 4.56
C LEU A 4 -38.73 -20.24 4.40
N ALA A 5 -39.10 -19.19 5.12
CA ALA A 5 -38.22 -18.09 5.44
C ALA A 5 -37.14 -18.58 6.41
N ILE A 6 -35.87 -18.29 6.10
CA ILE A 6 -34.82 -18.20 7.10
C ILE A 6 -34.25 -16.79 6.97
N VAL A 7 -34.83 -15.91 7.78
CA VAL A 7 -34.11 -14.82 8.44
C VAL A 7 -32.98 -15.48 9.23
N LEU A 8 -31.76 -14.99 9.12
CA LEU A 8 -30.82 -14.78 10.24
C LEU A 8 -29.42 -14.44 9.72
N LEU A 9 -28.92 -13.33 10.28
CA LEU A 9 -27.50 -13.06 10.54
C LEU A 9 -26.69 -12.77 9.27
N GLY A 10 -26.48 -11.50 8.93
CA GLY A 10 -25.56 -10.71 9.76
C GLY A 10 -24.14 -11.28 9.66
N CYS A 11 -23.68 -11.58 8.44
CA CYS A 11 -22.28 -11.90 8.21
C CYS A 11 -21.47 -10.60 8.27
N LEU A 12 -20.85 -10.41 9.44
CA LEU A 12 -19.66 -9.60 9.70
C LEU A 12 -19.86 -8.07 9.72
N ALA A 13 -20.59 -7.60 10.74
CA ALA A 13 -20.01 -6.48 11.48
C ALA A 13 -18.86 -7.01 12.35
N LEU A 14 -17.79 -6.21 12.48
CA LEU A 14 -16.59 -6.39 13.31
C LEU A 14 -15.41 -7.19 12.71
N THR A 15 -14.77 -6.60 11.71
CA THR A 15 -13.38 -6.13 11.92
C THR A 15 -13.26 -4.69 11.41
N ALA A 16 -13.85 -3.73 12.14
CA ALA A 16 -13.27 -2.39 12.18
C ALA A 16 -12.01 -2.45 13.07
N CYS A 17 -11.04 -3.26 12.64
CA CYS A 17 -9.66 -3.21 13.10
C CYS A 17 -8.89 -2.66 11.92
N GLY A 18 -8.40 -1.42 11.97
CA GLY A 18 -7.55 -0.95 10.88
C GLY A 18 -7.34 0.55 10.74
N ASP A 19 -7.88 1.41 11.60
CA ASP A 19 -7.70 2.87 11.44
C ASP A 19 -6.29 3.38 11.81
N GLN A 20 -5.34 2.46 12.05
CA GLN A 20 -3.96 2.78 12.43
C GLN A 20 -2.90 2.13 11.54
N ARG A 21 -3.24 1.13 10.73
CA ARG A 21 -2.26 0.42 9.91
C ARG A 21 -2.84 0.00 8.56
N PHE A 22 -2.13 0.32 7.50
CA PHE A 22 -2.34 -0.20 6.17
C PHE A 22 -1.22 -1.19 5.83
N GLU A 23 -1.55 -2.28 5.19
CA GLU A 23 -0.59 -3.27 4.71
C GLU A 23 -1.12 -3.90 3.43
N GLY A 24 -0.37 -3.78 2.34
CA GLY A 24 -0.81 -4.33 1.06
C GLY A 24 0.12 -4.04 -0.10
N ASP A 25 -0.13 -4.73 -1.21
CA ASP A 25 0.60 -4.56 -2.46
C ASP A 25 0.06 -3.36 -3.24
N VAL A 26 0.93 -2.40 -3.53
CA VAL A 26 0.59 -1.15 -4.20
C VAL A 26 1.39 -1.01 -5.48
N ARG A 27 0.71 -0.60 -6.56
CA ARG A 27 1.34 -0.39 -7.86
C ARG A 27 1.83 1.05 -8.01
N PHE A 28 3.11 1.17 -8.33
CA PHE A 28 3.81 2.43 -8.54
C PHE A 28 4.41 2.52 -9.94
N LYS A 29 4.73 3.74 -10.36
CA LYS A 29 5.52 4.05 -11.53
C LYS A 29 6.86 4.66 -11.10
N VAL A 30 7.95 4.18 -11.67
CA VAL A 30 9.29 4.70 -11.43
C VAL A 30 9.45 6.02 -12.20
N THR A 31 9.71 7.10 -11.47
CA THR A 31 9.87 8.45 -12.05
C THR A 31 11.31 8.91 -12.09
N LYS A 32 12.15 8.43 -11.17
CA LYS A 32 13.60 8.62 -11.18
C LYS A 32 14.31 7.38 -10.67
N ALA A 33 15.54 7.20 -11.10
CA ALA A 33 16.42 6.10 -10.70
C ALA A 33 17.84 6.63 -10.58
N ASP A 34 18.53 6.25 -9.51
CA ASP A 34 19.96 6.46 -9.32
C ASP A 34 20.58 5.28 -8.57
N SER A 35 21.86 5.39 -8.17
CA SER A 35 22.58 4.31 -7.50
C SER A 35 22.08 3.98 -6.09
N GLU A 36 21.33 4.88 -5.45
CA GLU A 36 20.83 4.68 -4.09
C GLU A 36 19.40 4.14 -4.08
N GLY A 37 18.60 4.46 -5.10
CA GLY A 37 17.23 3.98 -5.18
C GLY A 37 16.38 4.60 -6.29
N TYR A 38 15.07 4.51 -6.08
CA TYR A 38 14.04 4.82 -7.06
C TYR A 38 12.98 5.74 -6.48
N ASP A 39 12.63 6.80 -7.21
CA ASP A 39 11.51 7.69 -6.85
C ASP A 39 10.22 7.13 -7.47
N LEU A 40 9.24 6.84 -6.63
CA LEU A 40 7.98 6.19 -6.99
C LEU A 40 6.78 7.13 -6.84
N VAL A 41 5.83 6.99 -7.76
CA VAL A 41 4.49 7.61 -7.67
C VAL A 41 3.42 6.57 -7.92
N LEU A 42 2.22 6.73 -7.37
CA LEU A 42 1.11 5.80 -7.62
C LEU A 42 0.83 5.69 -9.13
N ALA A 43 0.78 4.46 -9.66
CA ALA A 43 0.44 4.21 -11.07
C ALA A 43 -1.06 4.26 -11.34
N GLY A 44 -1.89 4.27 -10.29
CA GLY A 44 -3.34 4.25 -10.41
C GLY A 44 -4.04 4.84 -9.19
N LYS A 45 -5.30 4.45 -8.99
CA LYS A 45 -6.09 4.88 -7.83
C LYS A 45 -5.47 4.35 -6.55
N GLN A 46 -5.36 5.21 -5.55
CA GLN A 46 -4.91 4.82 -4.22
C GLN A 46 -5.86 3.79 -3.58
N PRO A 47 -5.33 2.78 -2.85
CA PRO A 47 -6.13 1.93 -1.98
C PRO A 47 -6.92 2.76 -0.95
N ALA A 48 -8.20 2.43 -0.73
CA ALA A 48 -9.11 3.23 0.09
C ALA A 48 -8.77 3.21 1.59
N ASP A 49 -8.00 2.21 2.00
CA ASP A 49 -7.52 1.92 3.34
C ASP A 49 -6.11 2.47 3.62
N MET A 50 -5.44 3.00 2.60
CA MET A 50 -4.12 3.62 2.75
C MET A 50 -4.23 4.88 3.62
N ILE A 51 -3.34 5.03 4.62
CA ILE A 51 -3.45 6.04 5.68
C ILE A 51 -3.28 7.47 5.15
N SER A 52 -2.43 7.64 4.14
CA SER A 52 -2.12 8.93 3.53
C SER A 52 -2.74 9.03 2.15
N ASP A 53 -3.42 10.14 1.85
CA ASP A 53 -4.09 10.44 0.57
C ASP A 53 -3.15 10.59 -0.64
N TRP A 54 -1.83 10.54 -0.42
CA TRP A 54 -0.85 10.61 -1.49
C TRP A 54 0.45 9.91 -1.12
N TYR A 55 0.86 8.90 -1.91
CA TYR A 55 2.21 8.35 -1.82
C TYR A 55 3.06 8.79 -3.01
N SER A 56 4.08 9.57 -2.69
CA SER A 56 5.28 9.75 -3.51
C SER A 56 6.49 9.63 -2.62
N GLY A 57 7.38 8.68 -2.90
CA GLY A 57 8.47 8.34 -1.99
C GLY A 57 9.65 7.73 -2.70
N ARG A 58 10.82 7.84 -2.07
CA ARG A 58 12.05 7.21 -2.52
C ARG A 58 12.19 5.86 -1.80
N VAL A 59 12.45 4.82 -2.58
CA VAL A 59 12.67 3.46 -2.07
C VAL A 59 14.09 3.05 -2.41
N ALA A 60 14.79 2.46 -1.45
CA ALA A 60 16.20 2.09 -1.66
C ALA A 60 16.31 0.94 -2.66
N ALA A 61 17.37 0.93 -3.46
CA ALA A 61 17.56 -0.10 -4.49
C ALA A 61 17.60 -1.53 -3.92
N LYS A 62 18.05 -1.69 -2.67
CA LYS A 62 18.07 -2.98 -1.95
C LYS A 62 16.68 -3.57 -1.67
N ASP A 63 15.64 -2.74 -1.69
CA ASP A 63 14.26 -3.15 -1.41
C ASP A 63 13.54 -3.60 -2.70
N PHE A 64 14.26 -3.60 -3.83
CA PHE A 64 13.82 -4.18 -5.09
C PHE A 64 14.39 -5.58 -5.29
N VAL A 65 13.55 -6.49 -5.76
CA VAL A 65 13.93 -7.87 -6.11
C VAL A 65 14.83 -7.89 -7.35
N GLU A 66 14.63 -6.93 -8.26
CA GLU A 66 15.38 -6.80 -9.50
C GLU A 66 15.55 -5.32 -9.89
N PRO A 67 16.60 -4.96 -10.66
CA PRO A 67 16.76 -3.60 -11.16
C PRO A 67 15.60 -3.19 -12.08
N VAL A 68 15.07 -1.99 -11.87
CA VAL A 68 14.00 -1.40 -12.70
C VAL A 68 14.48 -0.10 -13.34
N ALA A 69 13.79 0.36 -14.37
CA ALA A 69 14.10 1.59 -15.10
C ALA A 69 13.03 2.67 -14.90
N VAL A 70 13.40 3.93 -15.16
CA VAL A 70 12.43 5.03 -15.21
C VAL A 70 11.37 4.72 -16.27
N GLY A 71 10.10 4.86 -15.88
CA GLY A 71 8.96 4.54 -16.72
C GLY A 71 8.35 3.16 -16.45
N ASP A 72 9.07 2.26 -15.79
CA ASP A 72 8.52 0.96 -15.40
C ASP A 72 7.41 1.09 -14.36
N GLU A 73 6.42 0.21 -14.44
CA GLU A 73 5.48 -0.04 -13.35
C GLU A 73 6.01 -1.15 -12.45
N VAL A 74 5.85 -0.96 -11.15
CA VAL A 74 6.32 -1.89 -10.11
C VAL A 74 5.22 -2.12 -9.10
N VAL A 75 5.19 -3.30 -8.52
CA VAL A 75 4.36 -3.61 -7.36
C VAL A 75 5.28 -3.74 -6.15
N CYS A 76 4.99 -2.97 -5.11
CA CYS A 76 5.73 -3.04 -3.85
C CYS A 76 4.79 -3.42 -2.72
N HIS A 77 5.32 -4.14 -1.74
CA HIS A 77 4.64 -4.36 -0.47
C HIS A 77 4.80 -3.11 0.40
N VAL A 78 3.68 -2.50 0.79
CA VAL A 78 3.66 -1.25 1.55
C VAL A 78 3.01 -1.49 2.89
N VAL A 79 3.71 -1.09 3.94
CA VAL A 79 3.21 -1.04 5.31
C VAL A 79 3.19 0.42 5.75
N GLN A 80 2.03 0.96 6.08
CA GLN A 80 1.90 2.25 6.74
C GLN A 80 1.33 2.08 8.13
N GLU A 81 1.86 2.82 9.09
CA GLU A 81 1.39 2.81 10.47
C GLU A 81 1.28 4.24 10.98
N ARG A 82 0.14 4.61 11.56
CA ARG A 82 -0.02 5.88 12.26
C ARG A 82 0.84 5.84 13.52
N VAL A 83 1.82 6.72 13.58
CA VAL A 83 2.70 6.87 14.74
C VAL A 83 2.44 8.22 15.38
N ASN A 84 2.52 8.30 16.71
CA ASN A 84 2.44 9.57 17.44
C ASN A 84 3.85 9.99 17.88
N GLU A 85 4.72 10.18 16.90
CA GLU A 85 6.11 10.60 17.10
C GLU A 85 6.24 12.09 16.77
N LYS A 86 7.17 12.79 17.43
CA LYS A 86 7.33 14.24 17.26
C LYS A 86 7.64 14.56 15.79
N HIS A 87 6.68 15.20 15.10
CA HIS A 87 6.70 15.56 13.68
C HIS A 87 6.46 14.42 12.66
N ILE A 88 6.14 13.20 13.09
CA ILE A 88 5.81 12.08 12.21
C ILE A 88 4.44 11.54 12.59
N SER A 89 3.49 11.63 11.67
CA SER A 89 2.12 11.10 11.84
C SER A 89 1.93 9.73 11.19
N THR A 90 2.85 9.33 10.31
CA THR A 90 2.76 8.05 9.58
C THR A 90 4.17 7.53 9.28
N ARG A 91 4.46 6.31 9.72
CA ARG A 91 5.65 5.57 9.31
C ARG A 91 5.27 4.72 8.10
N THR A 92 5.98 4.89 6.99
CA THR A 92 5.79 4.06 5.79
C THR A 92 7.04 3.24 5.54
N GLN A 93 6.84 1.95 5.28
CA GLN A 93 7.87 1.02 4.82
C GLN A 93 7.42 0.45 3.49
N THR A 94 8.36 0.38 2.54
CA THR A 94 8.12 -0.15 1.21
C THR A 94 9.20 -1.18 0.92
N THR A 95 8.80 -2.44 0.76
CA THR A 95 9.71 -3.57 0.55
C THR A 95 9.21 -4.45 -0.60
N ASP A 96 10.04 -5.43 -0.98
CA ASP A 96 9.70 -6.46 -1.97
C ASP A 96 9.18 -5.89 -3.30
N CYS A 97 9.73 -4.75 -3.71
CA CYS A 97 9.38 -4.10 -4.96
C CYS A 97 9.84 -4.96 -6.15
N LYS A 98 8.92 -5.25 -7.06
CA LYS A 98 9.19 -6.03 -8.28
C LYS A 98 8.48 -5.43 -9.47
N LYS A 99 8.98 -5.72 -10.67
CA LYS A 99 8.34 -5.24 -11.90
C LYS A 99 6.91 -5.81 -12.03
N ALA A 100 5.95 -4.95 -12.39
CA ALA A 100 4.52 -5.25 -12.46
C ALA A 100 4.10 -5.99 -13.74
#